data_AF-A0A5C3L0N3-F1
#
_entry.id   AF-A0A5C3L0N3-F1
#
_cell.length_a   1.000
_cell.length_b   1.000
_cell.length_c   1.000
_cell.angle_alpha   90.00
_cell.angle_beta   90.00
_cell.angle_gamma   90.00
#
_symmetry.space_group_name_H-M   'P 1'
#
loop_
_entity.id
_entity.type
_entity.pdbx_description
1 polymer ?
#
loop_
_entity_poly.entity_id
_entity_poly.type
_entity_poly.pdbx_seq_one_letter_code
_entity_poly.pdbx_strand_id
1 'polypeptide(L)'
;RLRQTWYSSLNEAEAYFRQFLTSSSSEWKRVSTLADNSASKKGKPRVAAVPEVADVIVHRNSTKGSEDVYRLVLEVPTQDEQVNLDPWKAILTTPELRQEWDPAVEDAHILELFDRSTRI
;
A
#
# COMPACT_ATOMS: atom_id res chain seq x y z
N ARG A 1 15.12 26.97 -8.72
CA ARG A 1 15.13 26.65 -7.28
C ARG A 1 14.03 25.63 -6.93
N LEU A 2 12.74 25.94 -7.13
CA LEU A 2 11.62 25.03 -6.83
C LEU A 2 11.77 23.64 -7.48
N ARG A 3 12.01 23.58 -8.79
CA ARG A 3 12.26 22.32 -9.53
C ARG A 3 13.38 21.48 -8.92
N GLN A 4 14.50 22.12 -8.53
CA GLN A 4 15.63 21.43 -7.92
C GLN A 4 15.25 20.88 -6.53
N THR A 5 14.58 21.69 -5.71
CA THR A 5 14.07 21.26 -4.40
C THR A 5 13.10 20.09 -4.54
N TRP A 6 12.18 20.13 -5.51
CA TRP A 6 11.25 19.05 -5.81
C TRP A 6 11.99 17.74 -6.11
N TYR A 7 12.94 17.73 -7.05
CA TYR A 7 13.67 16.50 -7.38
C TYR A 7 14.53 16.01 -6.22
N SER A 8 15.14 16.90 -5.45
CA SER A 8 15.87 16.51 -4.24
C SER A 8 14.94 15.81 -3.25
N SER A 9 13.79 16.41 -2.93
CA SER A 9 12.81 15.81 -2.02
C SER A 9 12.23 14.50 -2.57
N LEU A 10 11.94 14.43 -3.86
CA LEU A 10 11.46 13.21 -4.51
C LEU A 10 12.50 12.08 -4.42
N ASN A 11 13.77 12.36 -4.75
CA ASN A 11 14.84 11.38 -4.70
C ASN A 11 15.11 10.90 -3.26
N GLU A 12 15.09 11.81 -2.29
CA GLU A 12 15.25 11.48 -0.87
C GLU A 12 14.09 10.60 -0.38
N ALA A 13 12.84 10.97 -0.70
CA ALA A 13 11.66 10.20 -0.35
C ALA A 13 11.64 8.82 -1.02
N GLU A 14 12.02 8.74 -2.31
CA GLU A 14 12.12 7.48 -3.04
C GLU A 14 13.22 6.58 -2.45
N ALA A 15 14.39 7.13 -2.16
CA ALA A 15 15.49 6.38 -1.54
C ALA A 15 15.07 5.84 -0.17
N TYR A 16 14.42 6.66 0.65
CA TYR A 16 13.89 6.24 1.95
C TYR A 16 12.82 5.15 1.81
N PHE A 17 11.88 5.29 0.86
CA PHE A 17 10.87 4.27 0.59
C PHE A 17 11.50 2.94 0.15
N ARG A 18 12.52 2.98 -0.73
CA ARG A 18 13.24 1.78 -1.18
C ARG A 18 13.96 1.06 -0.04
N GLN A 19 14.46 1.79 0.98
CA GLN A 19 15.05 1.17 2.16
C GLN A 19 14.07 0.26 2.90
N PHE A 20 12.78 0.62 2.96
CA PHE A 20 11.77 -0.26 3.57
C PHE A 20 11.60 -1.55 2.78
N LEU A 21 11.67 -1.53 1.45
CA LEU A 21 11.57 -2.75 0.65
C LEU A 21 12.73 -3.72 0.91
N THR A 22 13.90 -3.21 1.28
CA THR A 22 15.11 -4.00 1.56
C THR A 22 15.38 -4.27 3.04
N SER A 23 14.61 -3.65 3.95
CA SER A 23 14.79 -3.79 5.41
C SER A 23 14.61 -5.23 5.90
N SER A 24 15.31 -5.58 6.98
CA SER A 24 15.26 -6.93 7.54
C SER A 24 13.88 -7.26 8.11
N SER A 25 13.42 -8.50 7.97
CA SER A 25 12.15 -8.96 8.56
C SER A 25 12.12 -8.78 10.09
N SER A 26 13.27 -8.80 10.77
CA SER A 26 13.38 -8.58 12.22
C SER A 26 12.97 -7.17 12.67
N GLU A 27 13.00 -6.19 11.76
CA GLU A 27 12.58 -4.81 12.04
C GLU A 27 11.05 -4.65 12.02
N TRP A 28 10.34 -5.63 11.46
CA TRP A 28 8.88 -5.60 11.28
C TRP A 28 8.21 -6.54 12.25
N LYS A 29 7.38 -5.98 13.14
CA LYS A 29 6.58 -6.76 14.10
C LYS A 29 5.16 -6.88 13.59
N ARG A 30 4.61 -8.10 13.52
CA ARG A 30 3.20 -8.31 13.17
C ARG A 30 2.31 -7.69 14.25
N VAL A 31 1.34 -6.90 13.82
CA VAL A 31 0.31 -6.31 14.67
C VAL A 31 -0.85 -7.29 14.74
N SER A 32 -1.26 -7.69 15.94
CA SER A 32 -2.46 -8.50 16.10
C SER A 32 -3.68 -7.64 15.80
N THR A 33 -4.51 -8.10 14.86
CA THR A 33 -5.79 -7.48 14.54
C THR A 33 -6.92 -8.24 15.26
N LEU A 34 -8.07 -7.60 15.44
CA LEU A 34 -9.25 -8.25 16.06
C LEU A 34 -9.70 -9.51 15.28
N ALA A 35 -9.39 -9.59 13.98
CA ALA A 35 -9.66 -10.75 13.14
C ALA A 35 -8.83 -11.97 13.54
N ASP A 36 -7.57 -11.80 13.96
CA ASP A 36 -6.69 -12.89 14.40
C ASP A 36 -7.26 -13.62 15.64
N ASN A 37 -7.98 -12.91 16.51
CA ASN A 37 -8.59 -13.50 17.72
C ASN A 37 -9.83 -14.36 17.44
N SER A 38 -10.42 -14.24 16.25
CA SER A 38 -11.59 -15.02 15.84
C SER A 38 -11.24 -16.30 15.06
N ALA A 39 -9.97 -16.44 14.65
CA ALA A 39 -9.48 -17.48 13.76
C ALA A 39 -9.07 -18.80 14.45
N SER A 40 -9.52 -19.07 15.68
CA SER A 40 -9.33 -20.36 16.37
C SER A 40 -10.25 -21.48 15.84
N LYS A 41 -10.59 -21.46 14.54
CA LYS A 41 -11.40 -22.51 13.91
C LYS A 41 -10.53 -23.41 13.04
N LYS A 42 -10.25 -24.58 13.60
CA LYS A 42 -9.69 -25.78 12.96
C LYS A 42 -10.56 -26.17 11.75
N GLY A 43 -10.22 -25.69 10.57
CA GLY A 43 -10.90 -26.00 9.31
C GLY A 43 -9.99 -25.67 8.14
N LYS A 44 -9.95 -26.54 7.13
CA LYS A 44 -9.19 -26.32 5.88
C LYS A 44 -9.48 -24.90 5.35
N PRO A 45 -8.46 -24.08 5.04
CA PRO A 45 -8.68 -22.75 4.51
C PRO A 45 -9.43 -22.90 3.19
N ARG A 46 -10.70 -22.52 3.20
CA ARG A 46 -11.48 -22.35 1.98
C ARG A 46 -10.93 -21.05 1.40
N VAL A 47 -10.07 -21.15 0.38
CA VAL A 47 -9.56 -19.97 -0.34
C VAL A 47 -10.79 -19.27 -0.91
N ALA A 48 -11.21 -18.18 -0.27
CA ALA A 48 -12.29 -17.36 -0.78
C ALA A 48 -11.83 -16.77 -2.12
N ALA A 49 -12.72 -16.72 -3.12
CA ALA A 49 -12.40 -16.17 -4.42
C ALA A 49 -12.16 -14.65 -4.40
N VAL A 50 -12.59 -13.98 -3.32
CA VAL A 50 -12.45 -12.54 -3.10
C VAL A 50 -11.77 -12.35 -1.74
N PRO A 51 -10.62 -11.67 -1.67
CA PRO A 51 -9.97 -11.35 -0.39
C PRO A 51 -10.85 -10.46 0.50
N GLU A 52 -10.81 -10.68 1.81
CA GLU A 52 -11.49 -9.88 2.82
C GLU A 52 -10.48 -9.00 3.59
N VAL A 53 -10.99 -7.97 4.28
CA VAL A 53 -10.14 -7.08 5.12
C VAL A 53 -9.39 -7.87 6.21
N ALA A 54 -9.99 -8.96 6.70
CA ALA A 54 -9.37 -9.85 7.67
C ALA A 54 -8.13 -10.59 7.13
N ASP A 55 -7.98 -10.70 5.81
CA ASP A 55 -6.84 -11.35 5.16
C ASP A 55 -5.60 -10.43 5.09
N VAL A 56 -5.76 -9.14 5.42
CA VAL A 56 -4.65 -8.16 5.40
C VAL A 56 -3.73 -8.38 6.60
N ILE A 57 -2.48 -8.74 6.33
CA ILE A 57 -1.43 -8.86 7.34
C ILE A 57 -0.80 -7.48 7.56
N VAL A 58 -0.86 -7.02 8.81
CA VAL A 58 -0.30 -5.73 9.22
C VAL A 58 1.01 -5.92 9.97
N HIS A 59 2.07 -5.27 9.51
CA HIS A 59 3.34 -5.17 10.21
C HIS A 59 3.63 -3.71 10.60
N ARG A 60 4.35 -3.54 11.71
CA ARG A 60 4.79 -2.24 12.23
C ARG A 60 6.30 -2.26 12.45
N ASN A 61 6.99 -1.24 11.94
CA ASN A 61 8.36 -0.91 12.29
C ASN A 61 8.34 0.35 13.16
N SER A 62 8.86 0.21 14.38
CA SER A 62 8.95 1.29 15.37
C SER A 62 10.42 1.57 15.63
N THR A 63 10.92 2.70 15.15
CA THR A 63 12.26 3.16 15.47
C THR A 63 12.18 4.21 16.58
N LYS A 64 13.09 4.11 17.57
CA LYS A 64 13.08 5.03 18.72
C LYS A 64 13.29 6.46 18.24
N GLY A 65 12.30 7.33 18.49
CA GLY A 65 12.35 8.74 18.11
C GLY A 65 11.85 9.04 16.70
N SER A 66 11.34 8.06 15.97
CA SER A 66 10.60 8.27 14.71
C SER A 66 9.12 7.92 14.90
N GLU A 67 8.31 8.33 13.94
CA GLU A 67 6.95 7.80 13.79
C GLU A 67 6.98 6.32 13.41
N ASP A 68 5.86 5.66 13.66
CA ASP A 68 5.67 4.27 13.27
C ASP A 68 5.43 4.14 11.77
N VAL A 69 6.08 3.14 11.18
CA VAL A 69 5.86 2.79 9.78
C VAL A 69 5.05 1.51 9.72
N TYR A 70 3.94 1.54 8.99
CA TYR A 70 3.07 0.38 8.81
C TYR A 70 3.24 -0.21 7.41
N ARG A 71 3.31 -1.53 7.33
CA ARG A 71 3.30 -2.30 6.08
C ARG A 71 2.10 -3.23 6.11
N LEU A 72 1.21 -3.07 5.13
CA LEU A 72 0.06 -3.92 4.93
C LEU A 72 0.33 -4.84 3.74
N VAL A 73 0.07 -6.13 3.91
CA VAL A 73 0.28 -7.14 2.88
C VAL A 73 -1.00 -7.93 2.70
N LEU A 74 -1.48 -8.03 1.48
CA LEU A 74 -2.63 -8.83 1.09
C LEU A 74 -2.22 -9.75 -0.06
N GLU A 75 -2.45 -11.05 0.10
CA GLU A 75 -2.31 -12.01 -0.99
C GLU A 75 -3.60 -12.04 -1.80
N VAL A 76 -3.52 -11.69 -3.08
CA VAL A 76 -4.67 -11.69 -3.99
C VAL A 76 -4.57 -12.92 -4.88
N PRO A 77 -5.56 -13.83 -4.88
CA PRO A 77 -5.58 -14.97 -5.77
C PRO A 77 -5.55 -14.51 -7.23
N THR A 78 -4.59 -15.02 -7.99
CA THR A 78 -4.48 -14.78 -9.42
C THR A 78 -4.90 -16.05 -10.16
N GLN A 79 -5.67 -15.93 -11.23
CA GLN A 79 -5.90 -17.06 -12.13
C GLN A 79 -4.57 -17.47 -12.80
N ASP A 80 -4.46 -18.69 -13.31
CA ASP A 80 -3.23 -19.29 -13.87
C ASP A 80 -2.61 -18.53 -15.08
N GLU A 81 -3.19 -17.39 -15.48
CA GLU A 81 -2.68 -16.50 -16.52
C GLU A 81 -1.70 -15.46 -15.96
N GLN A 82 -0.83 -14.94 -16.82
CA GLN A 82 0.10 -13.87 -16.45
C GLN A 82 -0.65 -12.65 -15.91
N VAL A 83 -0.34 -12.26 -14.67
CA VAL A 83 -0.98 -11.14 -13.99
C VAL A 83 -0.55 -9.82 -14.61
N ASN A 84 -1.49 -9.12 -15.26
CA ASN A 84 -1.27 -7.75 -15.72
C ASN A 84 -1.61 -6.74 -14.61
N LEU A 85 -0.62 -5.96 -14.17
CA LEU A 85 -0.77 -4.94 -13.13
C LEU A 85 -1.18 -3.56 -13.68
N ASP A 86 -1.20 -3.37 -14.99
CA ASP A 86 -1.49 -2.06 -15.59
C ASP A 86 -2.90 -1.54 -15.28
N PRO A 87 -3.96 -2.37 -15.21
CA PRO A 87 -5.27 -1.92 -14.74
C PRO A 87 -5.24 -1.40 -13.30
N TRP A 88 -4.51 -2.07 -12.41
CA TRP A 88 -4.34 -1.65 -11.01
C TRP A 88 -3.63 -0.31 -10.92
N LYS A 89 -2.53 -0.16 -11.67
CA LYS A 89 -1.80 1.11 -11.75
C LYS A 89 -2.71 2.22 -12.27
N ALA A 90 -3.45 1.99 -13.34
CA ALA A 90 -4.37 2.97 -13.92
C ALA A 90 -5.40 3.47 -12.90
N ILE A 91 -6.03 2.56 -12.13
CA ILE A 91 -6.98 2.93 -11.07
C ILE A 91 -6.29 3.76 -9.98
N LEU A 92 -5.14 3.30 -9.47
CA LEU A 92 -4.41 4.01 -8.42
C LEU A 92 -3.86 5.37 -8.88
N THR A 93 -3.60 5.53 -10.19
CA THR A 93 -3.06 6.76 -10.76
C THR A 93 -4.11 7.72 -11.31
N THR A 94 -5.40 7.42 -11.21
CA THR A 94 -6.47 8.30 -11.69
C THR A 94 -7.23 8.88 -10.48
N PRO A 95 -6.93 10.12 -10.04
CA PRO A 95 -7.54 10.71 -8.84
C PRO A 95 -9.06 10.70 -8.87
N GLU A 96 -9.66 10.91 -10.04
CA GLU A 96 -11.12 10.98 -10.22
C GLU A 96 -11.81 9.65 -9.91
N LEU A 97 -11.09 8.53 -9.99
CA LEU A 97 -11.61 7.22 -9.61
C LEU A 97 -11.51 6.97 -8.11
N ARG A 98 -10.86 7.84 -7.33
CA ARG A 98 -10.59 7.59 -5.91
C ARG A 98 -11.88 7.48 -5.09
N GLN A 99 -12.88 8.31 -5.37
CA GLN A 99 -14.20 8.26 -4.72
C GLN A 99 -14.93 6.93 -4.96
N GLU A 100 -14.67 6.26 -6.07
CA GLU A 100 -15.35 5.01 -6.44
C GLU A 100 -14.90 3.81 -5.60
N TRP A 101 -13.68 3.86 -5.04
CA TRP A 101 -13.10 2.73 -4.32
C TRP A 101 -12.60 3.05 -2.91
N ASP A 102 -12.32 4.32 -2.60
CA ASP A 102 -11.89 4.75 -1.27
C ASP A 102 -13.05 5.44 -0.53
N PRO A 103 -13.74 4.74 0.38
CA PRO A 103 -14.90 5.29 1.09
C PRO A 103 -14.54 6.45 2.04
N ALA A 104 -13.25 6.68 2.30
CA ALA A 104 -12.79 7.80 3.13
C ALA A 104 -12.58 9.09 2.31
N VAL A 105 -12.66 9.04 0.98
CA VAL A 105 -12.41 10.19 0.10
C VAL A 105 -13.72 10.81 -0.36
N GLU A 106 -13.93 12.07 0.03
CA GLU A 106 -15.09 12.85 -0.40
C GLU A 106 -14.91 13.47 -1.79
N ASP A 107 -13.69 13.91 -2.15
CA ASP A 107 -13.35 14.48 -3.46
C ASP A 107 -11.87 14.34 -3.79
N ALA A 108 -11.55 14.16 -5.07
CA ALA A 108 -10.19 14.08 -5.60
C ALA A 108 -10.16 14.48 -7.08
N HIS A 109 -9.32 15.46 -7.41
CA HIS A 109 -9.19 15.99 -8.76
C HIS A 109 -7.74 16.46 -9.01
N ILE A 110 -7.31 16.43 -10.26
CA ILE A 110 -5.99 16.95 -10.66
C ILE A 110 -6.01 18.48 -10.67
N LEU A 111 -5.06 19.08 -9.96
CA LEU A 111 -4.83 20.53 -9.97
C LEU A 111 -3.82 20.93 -11.05
N GLU A 112 -2.72 20.17 -11.19
CA GLU A 112 -1.65 20.49 -12.13
C GLU A 112 -0.92 19.23 -12.62
N LEU A 113 -0.56 19.22 -13.91
CA LEU A 113 0.36 18.24 -14.48
C LEU A 113 1.78 18.82 -14.51
N PHE A 114 2.63 18.36 -13.60
CA PHE A 114 4.01 18.83 -13.51
C PHE A 114 4.91 18.21 -14.60
N ASP A 115 4.74 16.90 -14.85
CA ASP A 115 5.36 16.18 -15.96
C ASP A 115 4.52 14.95 -16.36
N ARG A 116 5.04 14.08 -17.24
CA ARG A 116 4.31 12.88 -17.71
C ARG A 116 4.04 11.83 -16.62
N SER A 117 4.76 11.91 -15.50
CA SER A 117 4.72 10.95 -14.39
C SER A 117 4.29 11.59 -13.07
N THR A 118 4.23 12.92 -12.99
CA THR A 118 4.00 13.70 -11.78
C THR A 118 2.82 14.63 -11.96
N ARG A 119 1.84 14.52 -11.06
CA ARG A 119 0.65 15.38 -10.98
C ARG A 119 0.41 15.76 -9.53
N ILE A 120 -0.22 16.93 -9.36
CA ILE A 120 -0.71 17.43 -8.09
C ILE A 120 -2.22 17.28 -8.10
#